data_AF-T1CUV6-F1
#
_entry.id   AF-T1CUV6-F1
#
_cell.length_a   1.000
_cell.length_b   1.000
_cell.length_c   1.000
_cell.angle_alpha   90.00
_cell.angle_beta   90.00
_cell.angle_gamma   90.00
#
_symmetry.space_group_name_H-M   'P 1'
#
loop_
_entity.id
_entity.type
_entity.pdbx_description
1 polymer ?
#
loop_
_entity_poly.entity_id
_entity_poly.type
_entity_poly.pdbx_seq_one_letter_code
_entity_poly.pdbx_strand_id
1 'polypeptide(L)'
;MTSNAGEKTIALDINPLVNAIARLEEGLNDYRRNTTYTLIRDGLIQRFEFTYEIAHKMLKRYLESISPTPEEYDSMPFQDLIRSGNEQGLLLGDWPKWRGYRDMRSKTSHTYEEEIALEVVANIPSFLDEASYFRDKLNQRLTR
;
A
#
# COMPACT_ATOMS: atom_id res chain seq x y z
N MET A 1 19.60 -19.12 -36.22
CA MET A 1 18.16 -18.95 -35.90
C MET A 1 18.07 -18.25 -34.57
N THR A 2 18.13 -16.92 -34.59
CA THR A 2 17.98 -16.09 -33.39
C THR A 2 16.50 -15.81 -33.21
N SER A 3 15.85 -16.53 -32.29
CA SER A 3 14.48 -16.22 -31.89
C SER A 3 14.51 -14.94 -31.06
N ASN A 4 14.00 -13.88 -31.66
CA ASN A 4 13.77 -12.59 -31.05
C ASN A 4 12.51 -12.74 -30.17
N ALA A 5 12.69 -13.19 -28.93
CA ALA A 5 11.66 -13.05 -27.91
C ALA A 5 11.60 -11.56 -27.55
N GLY A 6 10.74 -10.81 -28.23
CA GLY A 6 10.36 -9.48 -27.81
C GLY A 6 9.71 -9.60 -26.43
N GLU A 7 10.50 -9.37 -25.38
CA GLU A 7 10.01 -9.17 -24.03
C GLU A 7 9.05 -8.00 -24.06
N LYS A 8 7.78 -8.34 -23.99
CA LYS A 8 6.69 -7.39 -23.83
C LYS A 8 6.79 -6.91 -22.39
N THR A 9 7.60 -5.88 -22.12
CA THR A 9 7.57 -5.15 -20.85
C THR A 9 6.17 -4.57 -20.72
N ILE A 10 5.27 -5.29 -20.05
CA ILE A 10 3.95 -4.77 -19.73
C ILE A 10 4.22 -3.59 -18.78
N ALA A 11 4.00 -2.37 -19.26
CA ALA A 11 4.12 -1.18 -18.45
C ALA A 11 3.29 -1.35 -17.16
N LEU A 12 3.92 -1.14 -16.00
CA LEU A 12 3.26 -1.30 -14.72
C LEU A 12 2.14 -0.26 -14.57
N ASP A 13 0.88 -0.70 -14.60
CA ASP A 13 -0.26 0.16 -14.33
C ASP A 13 -0.41 0.45 -12.83
N ILE A 14 -0.19 1.71 -12.46
CA ILE A 14 -0.27 2.20 -11.08
C ILE A 14 -1.64 2.80 -10.72
N ASN A 15 -2.57 2.92 -11.67
CA ASN A 15 -3.89 3.52 -11.44
C ASN A 15 -4.68 2.88 -10.29
N PRO A 16 -4.63 1.54 -10.05
CA PRO A 16 -5.28 0.95 -8.89
C PRO A 16 -4.80 1.54 -7.57
N LEU A 17 -3.50 1.80 -7.42
CA LEU A 17 -2.94 2.42 -6.22
C LEU A 17 -3.36 3.89 -6.09
N VAL A 18 -3.29 4.64 -7.20
CA VAL A 18 -3.74 6.05 -7.24
C VAL A 18 -5.18 6.18 -6.78
N ASN A 19 -6.07 5.36 -7.35
CA ASN A 19 -7.49 5.37 -7.03
C ASN A 19 -7.75 4.95 -5.57
N ALA A 20 -7.05 3.92 -5.07
CA ALA A 20 -7.22 3.47 -3.69
C ALA A 20 -6.84 4.56 -2.68
N ILE A 21 -5.71 5.24 -2.90
CA ILE A 21 -5.24 6.35 -2.06
C ILE A 21 -6.24 7.50 -2.07
N ALA A 22 -6.75 7.90 -3.24
CA ALA A 22 -7.74 8.97 -3.34
C ALA A 22 -9.02 8.64 -2.56
N ARG A 23 -9.48 7.38 -2.61
CA ARG A 23 -10.63 6.94 -1.80
C ARG A 23 -10.30 6.97 -0.31
N LEU A 24 -9.11 6.53 0.10
CA LEU A 24 -8.70 6.57 1.51
C LEU A 24 -8.68 8.00 2.05
N GLU A 25 -8.13 8.94 1.28
CA GLU A 25 -8.11 10.37 1.60
C GLU A 25 -9.52 10.96 1.73
N GLU A 26 -10.41 10.67 0.76
CA GLU A 26 -11.82 11.08 0.81
C GLU A 26 -12.50 10.57 2.10
N GLY A 27 -12.33 9.28 2.42
CA GLY A 27 -12.94 8.69 3.62
C GLY A 27 -12.41 9.29 4.92
N LEU A 28 -11.11 9.60 4.96
CA LEU A 28 -10.49 10.24 6.12
C LEU A 28 -11.03 11.66 6.32
N ASN A 29 -11.20 12.40 5.24
CA ASN A 29 -11.76 13.75 5.29
C ASN A 29 -13.23 13.74 5.75
N ASP A 30 -14.04 12.79 5.28
CA ASP A 30 -15.43 12.65 5.72
C ASP A 30 -15.53 12.24 7.20
N TYR A 31 -14.71 11.29 7.64
CA TYR A 31 -14.65 10.90 9.05
C TYR A 31 -14.29 12.08 9.97
N ARG A 32 -13.32 12.91 9.56
CA ARG A 32 -12.91 14.10 10.34
C ARG A 32 -14.00 15.16 10.48
N ARG A 33 -14.97 15.22 9.57
CA ARG A 33 -16.11 16.15 9.66
C ARG A 33 -17.07 15.77 10.77
N ASN A 34 -17.25 14.47 11.02
CA ASN A 34 -18.07 13.98 12.11
C ASN A 34 -17.62 12.57 12.55
N THR A 35 -16.82 12.52 13.60
CA THR A 35 -16.24 11.27 14.11
C THR A 35 -17.25 10.38 14.84
N THR A 36 -18.46 10.88 15.15
CA THR A 36 -19.51 10.09 15.82
C THR A 36 -20.29 9.21 14.84
N TYR A 37 -20.12 9.40 13.53
CA TYR A 37 -20.84 8.61 12.53
C TYR A 37 -20.08 7.31 12.24
N THR A 38 -20.44 6.25 12.97
CA THR A 38 -19.75 4.95 12.92
C THR A 38 -19.72 4.32 11.53
N LEU A 39 -20.77 4.47 10.71
CA LEU A 39 -20.77 3.97 9.34
C LEU A 39 -19.65 4.57 8.48
N ILE A 40 -19.31 5.86 8.68
CA ILE A 40 -18.19 6.51 7.99
C ILE A 40 -16.86 5.98 8.51
N ARG A 41 -16.74 5.75 9.83
CA ARG A 41 -15.57 5.10 10.44
C ARG A 41 -15.33 3.71 9.84
N ASP A 42 -16.37 2.89 9.77
CA ASP A 42 -16.27 1.52 9.26
C ASP A 42 -15.93 1.52 7.77
N GLY A 43 -16.53 2.44 7.00
CA GLY A 43 -16.15 2.68 5.61
C GLY A 43 -14.69 3.12 5.44
N LEU A 44 -14.17 3.97 6.32
CA LEU A 44 -12.78 4.40 6.34
C LEU A 44 -11.83 3.22 6.61
N ILE A 45 -12.17 2.35 7.56
CA ILE A 45 -11.40 1.13 7.86
C ILE A 45 -11.36 0.19 6.65
N GLN A 46 -12.48 -0.02 5.98
CA GLN A 46 -12.53 -0.82 4.74
C GLN A 46 -11.65 -0.22 3.65
N ARG A 47 -11.62 1.12 3.53
CA ARG A 47 -10.76 1.83 2.57
C ARG A 47 -9.28 1.68 2.91
N PHE A 48 -8.93 1.67 4.19
CA PHE A 48 -7.58 1.35 4.62
C PHE A 48 -7.19 -0.08 4.21
N GLU A 49 -8.04 -1.07 4.47
CA GLU A 49 -7.72 -2.48 4.19
C GLU A 49 -7.40 -2.71 2.71
N PHE A 50 -8.27 -2.28 1.80
CA PHE A 50 -7.98 -2.49 0.37
C PHE A 50 -6.78 -1.68 -0.10
N THR A 51 -6.53 -0.49 0.48
CA THR A 51 -5.39 0.35 0.08
C THR A 51 -4.08 -0.28 0.52
N TYR A 52 -4.04 -0.87 1.72
CA TYR A 52 -2.91 -1.66 2.21
C TYR A 52 -2.60 -2.85 1.28
N GLU A 53 -3.61 -3.64 0.93
CA GLU A 53 -3.42 -4.80 0.04
C GLU A 53 -2.93 -4.39 -1.35
N ILE A 54 -3.48 -3.30 -1.89
CA ILE A 54 -3.05 -2.76 -3.19
C ILE A 54 -1.61 -2.22 -3.12
N ALA A 55 -1.24 -1.49 -2.07
CA ALA A 55 0.11 -0.97 -1.89
C ALA A 55 1.14 -2.11 -1.78
N HIS A 56 0.85 -3.14 -0.99
CA HIS A 56 1.70 -4.33 -0.88
C HIS A 56 1.90 -5.02 -2.24
N LYS A 57 0.80 -5.33 -2.95
CA LYS A 57 0.88 -5.97 -4.27
C LYS A 57 1.59 -5.09 -5.30
N MET A 58 1.41 -3.78 -5.24
CA MET A 58 2.07 -2.84 -6.14
C MET A 58 3.57 -2.78 -5.89
N LEU A 59 4.00 -2.79 -4.62
CA LEU A 59 5.43 -2.84 -4.27
C LEU A 59 6.09 -4.10 -4.84
N LYS A 60 5.48 -5.26 -4.60
CA LYS A 60 5.96 -6.53 -5.16
C LYS A 60 6.07 -6.48 -6.69
N ARG A 61 4.99 -6.12 -7.38
CA ARG A 61 4.96 -6.03 -8.85
C ARG A 61 5.99 -5.06 -9.41
N TYR A 62 6.22 -3.93 -8.74
CA TYR A 62 7.23 -2.97 -9.16
C TYR A 62 8.64 -3.55 -9.02
N LEU A 63 8.96 -4.14 -7.86
CA LEU A 63 10.27 -4.75 -7.61
C LEU A 63 10.55 -5.91 -8.56
N GLU A 64 9.56 -6.76 -8.84
CA GLU A 64 9.63 -7.81 -9.87
C GLU A 64 9.97 -7.22 -11.25
N SER A 65 9.29 -6.13 -11.63
CA SER A 65 9.44 -5.54 -12.97
C SER A 65 10.82 -4.94 -13.25
N ILE A 66 11.60 -4.64 -12.21
CA ILE A 66 12.94 -4.05 -12.33
C ILE A 66 14.06 -5.02 -11.91
N SER A 67 13.71 -6.21 -11.42
CA SER A 67 14.67 -7.19 -10.96
C SER A 67 15.21 -8.04 -12.12
N PRO A 68 16.51 -8.37 -12.16
CA PRO A 68 17.04 -9.39 -13.06
C PRO A 68 16.60 -10.82 -12.68
N THR A 69 16.07 -11.00 -11.48
CA THR A 69 15.59 -12.27 -10.91
C THR A 69 14.18 -12.09 -10.31
N PRO A 70 13.14 -11.87 -11.13
CA PRO A 70 11.79 -11.56 -10.65
C PRO A 70 11.19 -12.66 -9.75
N GLU A 71 11.52 -13.94 -10.00
CA GLU A 71 10.97 -15.09 -9.29
C GLU A 71 11.36 -15.12 -7.80
N GLU A 72 12.41 -14.40 -7.40
CA GLU A 72 12.81 -14.30 -5.99
C GLU A 72 11.72 -13.63 -5.12
N TYR A 73 10.90 -12.76 -5.72
CA TYR A 73 9.83 -12.07 -5.02
C TYR A 73 8.58 -12.93 -4.79
N ASP A 74 8.50 -14.13 -5.38
CA ASP A 74 7.33 -15.00 -5.22
C ASP A 74 7.20 -15.62 -3.84
N SER A 75 8.33 -15.97 -3.25
CA SER A 75 8.40 -16.57 -1.91
C SER A 75 9.00 -15.63 -0.86
N MET A 76 9.30 -14.39 -1.24
CA MET A 76 9.98 -13.43 -0.39
C MET A 76 9.14 -13.12 0.87
N PRO A 77 9.71 -13.22 2.07
CA PRO A 77 9.05 -12.76 3.29
C PRO A 77 8.72 -11.27 3.21
N PHE A 78 7.55 -10.88 3.73
CA PHE A 78 7.09 -9.49 3.69
C PHE A 78 8.12 -8.49 4.26
N GLN A 79 8.85 -8.86 5.32
CA GLN A 79 9.90 -8.01 5.88
C GLN A 79 11.01 -7.70 4.87
N ASP A 80 11.43 -8.69 4.09
CA ASP A 80 12.49 -8.52 3.10
C ASP A 80 11.99 -7.80 1.84
N LEU A 81 10.70 -7.94 1.53
CA LEU A 81 10.03 -7.12 0.51
C LEU A 81 10.07 -5.64 0.88
N ILE A 82 9.76 -5.30 2.14
CA ILE A 82 9.84 -3.92 2.64
C ILE A 82 11.27 -3.40 2.59
N ARG A 83 12.26 -4.19 3.03
CA ARG A 83 13.68 -3.82 2.95
C ARG A 83 14.11 -3.53 1.52
N SER A 84 13.77 -4.40 0.57
CA SER A 84 14.03 -4.19 -0.86
C SER A 84 13.39 -2.88 -1.35
N GLY A 85 12.17 -2.59 -0.91
CA GLY A 85 11.49 -1.32 -1.19
C GLY A 85 12.23 -0.09 -0.62
N ASN A 86 12.73 -0.19 0.62
CA ASN A 86 13.52 0.87 1.24
C ASN A 86 14.87 1.09 0.53
N GLU A 87 15.56 0.01 0.13
CA GLU A 87 16.83 0.07 -0.62
C GLU A 87 16.64 0.79 -1.96
N GLN A 88 15.48 0.58 -2.59
CA GLN A 88 15.06 1.30 -3.79
C GLN A 88 14.47 2.69 -3.49
N GLY A 89 14.46 3.17 -2.23
CA GLY A 89 13.90 4.46 -1.86
C GLY A 89 12.43 4.67 -2.23
N LEU A 90 11.65 3.57 -2.32
CA LEU A 90 10.22 3.58 -2.65
C LEU A 90 9.34 3.93 -1.45
N LEU A 91 9.81 3.62 -0.24
CA LEU A 91 9.02 3.66 0.99
C LEU A 91 9.53 4.77 1.92
N LEU A 92 8.61 5.36 2.68
CA LEU A 92 8.91 6.44 3.63
C LEU A 92 9.35 5.85 4.98
N GLY A 93 8.63 4.85 5.47
CA GLY A 93 8.92 4.12 6.70
C GLY A 93 9.74 2.85 6.47
N ASP A 94 10.41 2.41 7.52
CA ASP A 94 11.18 1.18 7.58
C ASP A 94 10.32 -0.03 8.01
N TRP A 95 10.97 -1.18 8.23
CA TRP A 95 10.28 -2.40 8.65
C TRP A 95 9.42 -2.23 9.92
N PRO A 96 9.90 -1.68 11.05
CA PRO A 96 9.07 -1.39 12.21
C PRO A 96 7.77 -0.65 11.88
N LYS A 97 7.83 0.36 11.00
CA LYS A 97 6.63 1.12 10.59
C LYS A 97 5.65 0.25 9.79
N TRP A 98 6.16 -0.48 8.80
CA TRP A 98 5.36 -1.38 7.97
C TRP A 98 4.79 -2.58 8.72
N ARG A 99 5.51 -3.08 9.72
CA ARG A 99 5.00 -4.08 10.66
C ARG A 99 3.79 -3.52 11.41
N GLY A 100 3.86 -2.27 11.87
CA GLY A 100 2.71 -1.59 12.48
C GLY A 100 1.49 -1.53 11.57
N TYR A 101 1.66 -1.20 10.28
CA TYR A 101 0.55 -1.23 9.31
C TYR A 101 -0.01 -2.63 9.08
N ARG A 102 0.86 -3.66 9.05
CA ARG A 102 0.44 -5.06 8.94
C ARG A 102 -0.36 -5.50 10.16
N ASP A 103 0.11 -5.16 11.36
CA ASP A 103 -0.58 -5.47 12.61
C ASP A 103 -1.94 -4.74 12.64
N MET A 104 -1.99 -3.48 12.20
CA MET A 104 -3.23 -2.73 12.05
C MET A 104 -4.22 -3.38 11.08
N ARG A 105 -3.74 -3.85 9.91
CA ARG A 105 -4.55 -4.62 8.95
C ARG A 105 -5.05 -5.94 9.55
N SER A 106 -4.28 -6.59 10.40
CA SER A 106 -4.72 -7.84 11.06
C SER A 106 -5.86 -7.60 12.06
N LYS A 107 -5.94 -6.39 12.64
CA LYS A 107 -6.98 -6.01 13.59
C LYS A 107 -8.30 -5.61 12.92
N THR A 108 -8.35 -5.39 11.60
CA THR A 108 -9.57 -4.91 10.91
C THR A 108 -10.74 -5.89 11.02
N SER A 109 -10.47 -7.19 11.15
CA SER A 109 -11.51 -8.20 11.39
C SER A 109 -12.20 -8.07 12.76
N HIS A 110 -11.61 -7.30 13.68
CA HIS A 110 -12.10 -7.09 15.04
C HIS A 110 -12.68 -5.68 15.27
N THR A 111 -12.86 -4.88 14.21
CA THR A 111 -13.34 -3.49 14.35
C THR A 111 -14.84 -3.38 14.64
N TYR A 112 -15.51 -4.51 14.87
CA TYR A 112 -16.82 -4.51 15.54
C TYR A 112 -16.68 -4.10 17.02
N GLU A 113 -15.49 -4.23 17.62
CA GLU A 113 -15.13 -3.63 18.92
C GLU A 113 -14.68 -2.18 18.70
N GLU A 114 -15.36 -1.24 19.34
CA GLU A 114 -15.15 0.20 19.14
C GLU A 114 -13.72 0.64 19.46
N GLU A 115 -13.12 0.14 20.54
CA GLU A 115 -11.75 0.49 20.92
C GLU A 115 -10.74 0.10 19.83
N ILE A 116 -10.91 -1.07 19.21
CA ILE A 116 -10.08 -1.55 18.11
C ILE A 116 -10.30 -0.69 16.85
N ALA A 117 -11.56 -0.35 16.54
CA ALA A 117 -11.88 0.53 15.43
C ALA A 117 -11.23 1.91 15.56
N LEU A 118 -11.25 2.49 16.77
CA LEU A 118 -10.60 3.77 17.06
C LEU A 118 -9.08 3.67 16.97
N GLU A 119 -8.48 2.57 17.45
CA GLU A 119 -7.04 2.32 17.34
C GLU A 119 -6.58 2.29 15.88
N VAL A 120 -7.29 1.55 15.02
CA VAL A 120 -7.00 1.46 13.59
C VAL A 120 -7.11 2.84 12.94
N VAL A 121 -8.23 3.54 13.17
CA VAL A 121 -8.50 4.82 12.52
C VAL A 121 -7.51 5.91 12.91
N ALA A 122 -7.06 5.93 14.16
CA ALA A 122 -6.05 6.89 14.63
C ALA A 122 -4.73 6.81 13.84
N ASN A 123 -4.41 5.64 13.27
CA ASN A 123 -3.16 5.39 12.58
C ASN A 123 -3.27 5.44 11.04
N ILE A 124 -4.50 5.51 10.49
CA ILE A 124 -4.74 5.66 9.04
C ILE A 124 -4.04 6.88 8.42
N PRO A 125 -4.00 8.08 9.05
CA PRO A 125 -3.28 9.23 8.48
C PRO A 125 -1.81 8.92 8.18
N SER A 126 -1.12 8.22 9.09
CA SER A 126 0.28 7.84 8.89
C SER A 126 0.46 6.87 7.71
N PHE A 127 -0.48 5.93 7.53
CA PHE A 127 -0.44 5.02 6.38
C PHE A 127 -0.78 5.74 5.07
N LEU A 128 -1.68 6.73 5.10
CA LEU A 128 -1.99 7.54 3.93
C LEU A 128 -0.76 8.32 3.42
N ASP A 129 0.04 8.88 4.33
CA ASP A 129 1.30 9.55 4.00
C ASP A 129 2.30 8.57 3.36
N GLU A 130 2.46 7.38 3.94
CA GLU A 130 3.30 6.30 3.39
C GLU A 130 2.89 5.92 1.96
N ALA A 131 1.60 5.61 1.76
CA ALA A 131 1.07 5.17 0.47
C ALA A 131 1.19 6.29 -0.59
N SER A 132 0.96 7.54 -0.19
CA SER A 132 1.11 8.71 -1.06
C SER A 132 2.58 8.89 -1.48
N TYR A 133 3.53 8.80 -0.54
CA TYR A 133 4.95 8.86 -0.86
C TYR A 133 5.34 7.76 -1.85
N PHE A 134 4.90 6.53 -1.62
CA PHE A 134 5.17 5.40 -2.51
C PHE A 134 4.62 5.63 -3.92
N ARG A 135 3.36 6.06 -4.04
CA ARG A 135 2.75 6.45 -5.33
C ARG A 135 3.58 7.50 -6.05
N ASP A 136 4.04 8.52 -5.34
CA ASP A 136 4.79 9.63 -5.94
C ASP A 136 6.16 9.17 -6.43
N LYS A 137 6.82 8.24 -5.72
CA LYS A 137 8.06 7.61 -6.20
C LYS A 137 7.85 6.76 -7.44
N LEU A 138 6.75 6.02 -7.53
CA LEU A 138 6.41 5.28 -8.76
C LEU A 138 6.16 6.22 -9.94
N ASN A 139 5.35 7.26 -9.74
CA ASN A 139 5.09 8.28 -10.78
C ASN A 139 6.39 8.88 -11.33
N GLN A 140 7.31 9.28 -10.44
CA GLN A 140 8.61 9.85 -10.82
C GLN A 140 9.48 8.91 -11.65
N ARG A 141 9.33 7.60 -11.46
CA ARG A 141 10.14 6.59 -12.16
C ARG A 141 9.51 6.11 -13.46
N LEU A 142 8.18 6.08 -13.55
CA LEU A 142 7.45 5.61 -14.72
C LEU A 142 7.15 6.70 -15.75
N THR A 143 7.29 7.98 -15.38
CA THR A 143 7.10 9.13 -16.29
C THR A 143 8.45 9.63 -16.87
N ARG A 144 9.56 8.95 -16.59
CA ARG A 144 10.87 9.20 -17.18
C ARG A 144 11.08 8.27 -18.38
#